data_AF-A0A522DJK8-F1
#
_entry.id   AF-A0A522DJK8-F1
#
_cell.length_a   1.000
_cell.length_b   1.000
_cell.length_c   1.000
_cell.angle_alpha   90.00
_cell.angle_beta   90.00
_cell.angle_gamma   90.00
#
_symmetry.space_group_name_H-M   'P 1'
#
loop_
_entity.id
_entity.type
_entity.pdbx_description
1 polymer ?
#
loop_
_entity_poly.entity_id
_entity_poly.type
_entity_poly.pdbx_seq_one_letter_code
_entity_poly.pdbx_strand_id
1 'polypeptide(L)'
;MFAAGQWKGYDMMSSVGGIYATAASEHFVLINRDGVLPYIPVTKKQFLDRAIAYVMRWYDELTKKMLKNNEAMPAQFRSPQAEIDNQIALNTKAKNEALKKLHDALEKTTRDGQLDAPAVVRIDPLLMNEGPVFQSEAEGGCMLATENPNYFLKELPKYVPQFFVIELMPGDKQHTNMNFKRIIEENFPVEKIKAMIDK
;
A
#
# COMPACT_ATOMS: atom_id res chain seq x y z
N MET A 1 1.00 3.49 7.71
CA MET A 1 0.58 4.69 8.44
C MET A 1 -0.30 4.23 9.59
N PHE A 2 0.02 4.57 10.83
CA PHE A 2 -0.81 4.29 12.00
C PHE A 2 -1.11 5.60 12.71
N ALA A 3 -2.25 5.66 13.43
CA ALA A 3 -2.59 6.83 14.23
C ALA A 3 -1.61 6.97 15.40
N ALA A 4 -0.92 8.10 15.47
CA ALA A 4 0.04 8.47 16.50
C ALA A 4 -0.51 9.53 17.48
N GLY A 5 -1.72 10.03 17.23
CA GLY A 5 -2.41 11.00 18.07
C GLY A 5 -3.49 11.76 17.31
N GLN A 6 -3.99 12.85 17.90
CA GLN A 6 -4.94 13.75 17.26
C GLN A 6 -4.44 15.18 17.28
N TRP A 7 -4.71 15.92 16.21
CA TRP A 7 -4.44 17.35 16.10
C TRP A 7 -5.68 18.08 15.57
N LYS A 8 -6.24 18.98 16.37
CA LYS A 8 -7.46 19.74 16.05
C LYS A 8 -8.63 18.84 15.57
N GLY A 9 -8.77 17.66 16.19
CA GLY A 9 -9.82 16.69 15.87
C GLY A 9 -9.53 15.77 14.66
N TYR A 10 -8.38 15.94 13.99
CA TYR A 10 -7.94 15.05 12.90
C TYR A 10 -6.92 14.03 13.41
N ASP A 11 -6.97 12.82 12.88
CA ASP A 11 -5.98 11.80 13.17
C ASP A 11 -4.62 12.19 12.58
N MET A 12 -3.59 12.13 13.41
CA MET A 12 -2.21 12.32 13.00
C MET A 12 -1.60 10.95 12.74
N MET A 13 -1.24 10.67 11.49
CA MET A 13 -0.62 9.42 11.07
C MET A 13 0.91 9.54 11.06
N SER A 14 1.64 8.45 11.24
CA SER A 14 3.10 8.42 11.07
C SER A 14 3.54 7.48 9.95
N SER A 15 4.57 7.86 9.16
CA SER A 15 5.07 7.04 8.03
C SER A 15 5.78 5.75 8.46
N VAL A 16 6.46 5.76 9.60
CA VAL A 16 7.36 4.66 10.01
C VAL A 16 6.66 3.68 10.94
N GLY A 17 6.13 2.58 10.42
CA GLY A 17 5.64 1.45 11.23
C GLY A 17 6.77 0.50 11.66
N GLY A 18 6.64 -0.11 12.84
CA GLY A 18 7.62 -1.06 13.40
C GLY A 18 8.53 -0.46 14.49
N ILE A 19 9.58 -1.18 14.89
CA ILE A 19 10.50 -0.79 15.99
C ILE A 19 11.24 0.55 15.79
N TYR A 20 11.12 1.16 14.62
CA TYR A 20 11.73 2.44 14.25
C TYR A 20 10.75 3.63 14.29
N ALA A 21 9.49 3.38 14.67
CA ALA A 21 8.45 4.38 14.92
C ALA A 21 8.83 5.26 16.12
N THR A 22 9.66 6.28 15.91
CA THR A 22 10.09 7.22 16.96
C THR A 22 9.64 8.65 16.65
N ALA A 23 9.92 9.60 17.53
CA ALA A 23 9.66 11.04 17.35
C ALA A 23 10.32 11.66 16.09
N ALA A 24 11.20 10.91 15.41
CA ALA A 24 11.79 11.24 14.12
C ALA A 24 11.00 10.67 12.91
N SER A 25 9.76 10.21 13.10
CA SER A 25 8.88 9.79 12.00
C SER A 25 8.23 11.01 11.34
N GLU A 26 8.02 10.98 10.04
CA GLU A 26 7.16 11.98 9.38
C GLU A 26 5.73 11.78 9.88
N HIS A 27 5.05 12.90 10.15
CA HIS A 27 3.66 12.88 10.55
C HIS A 27 2.79 13.45 9.44
N PHE A 28 1.62 12.87 9.24
CA PHE A 28 0.66 13.26 8.22
C PHE A 28 -0.66 13.56 8.88
N VAL A 29 -1.26 14.69 8.52
CA VAL A 29 -2.64 14.98 8.87
C VAL A 29 -3.44 15.05 7.58
N LEU A 30 -4.46 14.22 7.50
CA LEU A 30 -5.43 14.26 6.41
C LEU A 30 -6.62 15.12 6.84
N ILE A 31 -6.78 16.28 6.21
CA ILE A 31 -7.96 17.13 6.36
C ILE A 31 -8.93 16.75 5.25
N ASN A 32 -10.09 16.22 5.66
CA ASN A 32 -11.13 15.66 4.80
C ASN A 32 -12.52 16.16 5.21
N ARG A 33 -13.52 15.77 4.41
CA ARG A 33 -14.95 15.98 4.69
C ARG A 33 -15.36 15.25 5.97
N ASP A 34 -16.33 15.83 6.68
CA ASP A 34 -16.80 15.26 7.93
C ASP A 34 -17.37 13.84 7.79
N GLY A 35 -16.80 12.91 8.55
CA GLY A 35 -17.22 11.51 8.60
C GLY A 35 -16.96 10.72 7.31
N VAL A 36 -16.27 11.27 6.32
CA VAL A 36 -15.99 10.60 5.04
C VAL A 36 -14.50 10.62 4.74
N LEU A 37 -13.89 9.45 4.55
CA LEU A 37 -12.50 9.35 4.10
C LEU A 37 -12.41 9.33 2.57
N PRO A 38 -11.35 9.91 1.97
CA PRO A 38 -11.09 9.85 0.53
C PRO A 38 -10.69 8.45 0.04
N TYR A 39 -10.51 7.52 0.97
CA TYR A 39 -10.19 6.13 0.70
C TYR A 39 -11.11 5.20 1.49
N ILE A 40 -11.22 3.97 1.00
CA ILE A 40 -11.85 2.84 1.69
C ILE A 40 -10.85 1.68 1.78
N PRO A 41 -10.94 0.82 2.80
CA PRO A 41 -10.11 -0.37 2.87
C PRO A 41 -10.35 -1.30 1.68
N VAL A 42 -9.27 -1.85 1.13
CA VAL A 42 -9.36 -3.02 0.25
C VAL A 42 -9.67 -4.22 1.13
N THR A 43 -10.68 -5.02 0.77
CA THR A 43 -11.02 -6.21 1.57
C THR A 43 -10.05 -7.36 1.32
N LYS A 44 -9.94 -8.28 2.27
CA LYS A 44 -9.14 -9.52 2.10
C LYS A 44 -9.56 -10.28 0.83
N LYS A 45 -10.87 -10.34 0.54
CA LYS A 45 -11.40 -10.93 -0.69
C LYS A 45 -10.87 -10.23 -1.94
N GLN A 46 -11.01 -8.91 -2.03
CA GLN A 46 -10.56 -8.12 -3.17
C GLN A 46 -9.05 -8.29 -3.42
N PHE A 47 -8.26 -8.30 -2.34
CA PHE A 47 -6.83 -8.55 -2.42
C PHE A 47 -6.52 -9.95 -2.98
N LEU A 48 -7.10 -11.00 -2.41
CA LEU A 48 -6.85 -12.39 -2.82
C LEU A 48 -7.25 -12.65 -4.27
N ASP A 49 -8.44 -12.18 -4.67
CA ASP A 49 -8.94 -12.32 -6.04
C ASP A 49 -7.94 -11.72 -7.04
N ARG A 50 -7.40 -10.53 -6.72
CA ARG A 50 -6.44 -9.83 -7.59
C ARG A 50 -5.04 -10.44 -7.53
N ALA A 51 -4.57 -10.84 -6.35
CA ALA A 51 -3.24 -11.42 -6.14
C ALA A 51 -3.11 -12.78 -6.83
N ILE A 52 -4.11 -13.65 -6.71
CA ILE A 52 -4.14 -14.96 -7.38
C ILE A 52 -4.07 -14.77 -8.90
N ALA A 53 -4.95 -13.93 -9.46
CA ALA A 53 -4.95 -13.64 -10.89
C ALA A 53 -3.63 -13.02 -11.36
N TYR A 54 -3.04 -12.13 -10.56
CA TYR A 54 -1.75 -11.51 -10.86
C TYR A 54 -0.62 -12.55 -10.89
N VAL A 55 -0.49 -13.39 -9.86
CA VAL A 55 0.56 -14.43 -9.79
C VAL A 55 0.44 -15.39 -10.97
N MET A 56 -0.77 -15.84 -11.29
CA MET A 56 -1.01 -16.69 -12.45
C MET A 56 -0.46 -16.05 -13.73
N ARG A 57 -0.89 -14.82 -14.03
CA ARG A 57 -0.49 -14.08 -15.23
C ARG A 57 1.00 -13.77 -15.25
N TRP A 58 1.57 -13.32 -14.14
CA TRP A 58 2.96 -12.88 -14.05
C TRP A 58 3.93 -14.01 -14.41
N TYR A 59 3.77 -15.20 -13.82
CA TYR A 59 4.65 -16.33 -14.11
C TYR A 59 4.45 -16.89 -15.53
N ASP A 60 3.23 -16.86 -16.05
CA ASP A 60 2.97 -17.25 -17.44
C ASP A 60 3.65 -16.28 -18.42
N GLU A 61 3.58 -14.98 -18.16
CA GLU A 61 4.27 -13.96 -18.96
C GLU A 61 5.79 -14.01 -18.80
N LEU A 62 6.29 -14.25 -17.58
CA LEU A 62 7.72 -14.37 -17.29
C LEU A 62 8.34 -15.50 -18.14
N THR A 63 7.68 -16.65 -18.15
CA THR A 63 8.12 -17.83 -18.92
C THR A 63 8.08 -17.55 -20.43
N LYS A 64 6.99 -16.95 -20.93
CA LYS A 64 6.88 -16.55 -22.34
C LYS A 64 7.93 -15.53 -22.75
N LYS A 65 8.20 -14.50 -21.92
CA LYS A 65 9.21 -13.47 -22.18
C LYS A 65 10.60 -14.07 -22.22
N MET A 66 10.93 -14.95 -21.27
CA MET A 66 12.21 -15.66 -21.24
C MET A 66 12.44 -16.46 -22.53
N LEU A 67 11.48 -17.28 -22.95
CA LEU A 67 11.57 -18.06 -24.19
C LEU A 67 11.75 -17.17 -25.43
N LYS A 68 10.91 -16.15 -25.57
CA LYS A 68 10.97 -15.19 -26.68
C LYS A 68 12.32 -14.46 -26.72
N ASN A 69 12.84 -14.05 -25.57
CA ASN A 69 14.13 -13.37 -25.49
C ASN A 69 15.26 -14.29 -25.90
N ASN A 70 15.24 -15.57 -25.49
CA ASN A 70 16.24 -16.54 -25.90
C ASN A 70 16.20 -16.82 -27.41
N GLU A 71 15.01 -16.98 -28.00
CA GLU A 71 14.85 -17.19 -29.44
C GLU A 71 15.34 -15.99 -30.27
N ALA A 72 15.14 -14.77 -29.77
CA ALA A 72 15.58 -13.54 -30.42
C ALA A 72 17.11 -13.32 -30.39
N MET A 73 17.84 -14.05 -29.54
CA MET A 73 19.31 -13.95 -29.49
C MET A 73 19.98 -14.68 -30.68
N PRO A 74 21.16 -14.20 -31.14
CA PRO A 74 21.99 -14.95 -32.07
C PRO A 74 22.31 -16.34 -31.53
N ALA A 75 22.38 -17.35 -32.41
CA ALA A 75 22.49 -18.76 -32.02
C ALA A 75 23.63 -19.06 -31.03
N GLN A 76 24.79 -18.39 -31.16
CA GLN A 76 25.92 -18.57 -30.25
C GLN A 76 25.70 -18.05 -28.81
N PHE A 77 24.67 -17.23 -28.58
CA PHE A 77 24.35 -16.64 -27.27
C PHE A 77 23.07 -17.21 -26.67
N ARG A 78 22.42 -18.16 -27.35
CA ARG A 78 21.22 -18.81 -26.82
C ARG A 78 21.59 -19.72 -25.66
N SER A 79 20.81 -19.67 -24.59
CA SER A 79 20.88 -20.65 -23.51
C SER A 79 20.62 -22.05 -24.06
N PRO A 80 21.37 -23.07 -23.61
CA PRO A 80 21.09 -24.47 -23.92
C PRO A 80 19.70 -24.89 -23.43
N GLN A 81 19.09 -25.87 -24.10
CA GLN A 81 17.74 -26.35 -23.74
C GLN A 81 17.63 -26.78 -22.27
N ALA A 82 18.67 -27.43 -21.72
CA ALA A 82 18.68 -27.86 -20.32
C ALA A 82 18.60 -26.69 -19.32
N GLU A 83 19.19 -25.54 -19.65
CA GLU A 83 19.11 -24.33 -18.81
C GLU A 83 17.71 -23.72 -18.87
N ILE A 84 17.11 -23.68 -20.07
CA ILE A 84 15.73 -23.23 -20.28
C ILE A 84 14.76 -24.10 -19.49
N ASP A 85 14.88 -25.43 -19.60
CA ASP A 85 14.01 -26.39 -18.90
C ASP A 85 14.13 -26.24 -17.38
N ASN A 86 15.36 -26.05 -16.86
CA ASN A 86 15.58 -25.78 -15.45
C ASN A 86 14.92 -24.47 -15.00
N GLN A 87 15.04 -23.40 -15.78
CA GLN A 87 14.41 -22.12 -15.44
C GLN A 87 12.87 -22.19 -15.49
N ILE A 88 12.30 -22.94 -16.44
CA ILE A 88 10.85 -23.21 -16.48
C ILE A 88 10.44 -23.96 -15.21
N ALA A 89 11.15 -25.02 -14.83
CA ALA A 89 10.85 -25.79 -13.63
C ALA A 89 10.89 -24.93 -12.36
N LEU A 90 11.91 -24.05 -12.23
CA LEU A 90 12.02 -23.10 -11.12
C LEU A 90 10.85 -22.11 -11.10
N ASN A 91 10.49 -21.53 -12.26
CA ASN A 91 9.36 -20.61 -12.37
C ASN A 91 8.03 -21.31 -12.02
N THR A 92 7.82 -22.53 -12.50
CA THR A 92 6.63 -23.34 -12.20
C THR A 92 6.55 -23.66 -10.71
N LYS A 93 7.66 -24.04 -10.09
CA LYS A 93 7.71 -24.30 -8.65
C LYS A 93 7.36 -23.04 -7.85
N ALA A 94 8.00 -21.92 -8.15
CA ALA A 94 7.74 -20.65 -7.46
C ALA A 94 6.29 -20.16 -7.66
N LYS A 95 5.73 -20.32 -8.86
CA LYS A 95 4.31 -20.07 -9.15
C LYS A 95 3.40 -20.90 -8.25
N ASN A 96 3.63 -22.21 -8.18
CA ASN A 96 2.80 -23.12 -7.42
C ASN A 96 2.87 -22.85 -5.90
N GLU A 97 4.07 -22.56 -5.38
CA GLU A 97 4.26 -22.20 -3.97
C GLU A 97 3.53 -20.89 -3.62
N ALA A 98 3.63 -19.87 -4.47
CA ALA A 98 2.94 -18.60 -4.28
C ALA A 98 1.41 -18.77 -4.35
N LEU A 99 0.89 -19.51 -5.34
CA LEU A 99 -0.54 -19.79 -5.45
C LEU A 99 -1.06 -20.61 -4.27
N LYS A 100 -0.30 -21.61 -3.82
CA LYS A 100 -0.64 -22.38 -2.63
C LYS A 100 -0.80 -21.46 -1.41
N LYS A 101 0.17 -20.58 -1.15
CA LYS A 101 0.11 -19.62 -0.04
C LYS A 101 -1.15 -18.74 -0.09
N LEU A 102 -1.51 -18.25 -1.28
CA LEU A 102 -2.70 -17.41 -1.47
C LEU A 102 -4.01 -18.21 -1.33
N HIS A 103 -4.07 -19.43 -1.86
CA HIS A 103 -5.25 -20.29 -1.72
C HIS A 103 -5.45 -20.77 -0.28
N ASP A 104 -4.38 -21.16 0.42
CA ASP A 104 -4.44 -21.51 1.84
C ASP A 104 -4.94 -20.31 2.67
N ALA A 105 -4.50 -19.08 2.33
CA ALA A 105 -5.00 -17.85 2.97
C ALA A 105 -6.46 -17.55 2.64
N LEU A 106 -6.91 -17.79 1.39
CA LEU A 106 -8.30 -17.66 0.99
C LEU A 106 -9.21 -18.63 1.74
N GLU A 107 -8.81 -19.90 1.82
CA GLU A 107 -9.55 -20.93 2.55
C GLU A 107 -9.68 -20.55 4.04
N LYS A 108 -8.56 -20.19 4.68
CA LYS A 108 -8.55 -19.75 6.08
C LYS A 108 -9.45 -18.54 6.30
N THR A 109 -9.30 -17.49 5.48
CA THR A 109 -10.07 -16.25 5.61
C THR A 109 -11.57 -16.48 5.40
N THR A 110 -11.93 -17.39 4.50
CA THR A 110 -13.31 -17.81 4.25
C THR A 110 -13.88 -18.53 5.47
N ARG A 111 -13.12 -19.50 6.02
CA ARG A 111 -13.51 -20.26 7.21
C ARG A 111 -13.70 -19.36 8.43
N ASP A 112 -12.85 -18.35 8.58
CA ASP A 112 -12.89 -17.39 9.67
C ASP A 112 -13.98 -16.30 9.49
N GLY A 113 -14.67 -16.27 8.35
CA GLY A 113 -15.70 -15.26 8.06
C GLY A 113 -15.14 -13.85 7.88
N GLN A 114 -13.89 -13.72 7.44
CA GLN A 114 -13.16 -12.45 7.40
C GLN A 114 -12.93 -11.88 6.00
N LEU A 115 -13.66 -12.38 4.99
CA LEU A 115 -13.46 -11.97 3.59
C LEU A 115 -13.68 -10.45 3.37
N ASP A 116 -14.61 -9.86 4.10
CA ASP A 116 -14.94 -8.42 4.02
C ASP A 116 -14.11 -7.55 4.97
N ALA A 117 -13.25 -8.16 5.81
CA ALA A 117 -12.35 -7.41 6.67
C ALA A 117 -11.26 -6.70 5.83
N PRO A 118 -10.68 -5.60 6.33
CA PRO A 118 -9.54 -4.94 5.69
C PRO A 118 -8.36 -5.90 5.43
N ALA A 119 -7.76 -5.78 4.25
CA ALA A 119 -6.52 -6.44 3.90
C ALA A 119 -5.34 -5.65 4.48
N VAL A 120 -4.68 -6.24 5.48
CA VAL A 120 -3.46 -5.71 6.08
C VAL A 120 -2.31 -6.65 5.71
N VAL A 121 -1.36 -6.14 4.93
CA VAL A 121 -0.29 -6.96 4.31
C VAL A 121 1.08 -6.36 4.61
N ARG A 122 2.14 -7.17 4.51
CA ARG A 122 3.52 -6.68 4.55
C ARG A 122 3.92 -6.12 3.17
N ILE A 123 4.41 -4.89 3.12
CA ILE A 123 4.80 -4.20 1.87
C ILE A 123 6.32 -4.16 1.67
N ASP A 124 7.12 -4.62 2.65
CA ASP A 124 8.58 -4.69 2.51
C ASP A 124 8.99 -5.57 1.31
N PRO A 125 9.55 -5.00 0.22
CA PRO A 125 9.89 -5.72 -1.01
C PRO A 125 10.84 -6.90 -0.79
N LEU A 126 11.69 -6.83 0.25
CA LEU A 126 12.66 -7.88 0.57
C LEU A 126 12.01 -9.06 1.30
N LEU A 127 10.91 -8.81 2.00
CA LEU A 127 10.25 -9.78 2.89
C LEU A 127 8.80 -10.11 2.48
N MET A 128 8.31 -9.67 1.31
CA MET A 128 6.90 -9.87 0.90
C MET A 128 6.50 -11.36 0.83
N ASN A 129 7.46 -12.23 0.58
CA ASN A 129 7.23 -13.68 0.51
C ASN A 129 7.35 -14.37 1.87
N GLU A 130 7.88 -13.70 2.89
CA GLU A 130 8.07 -14.24 4.23
C GLU A 130 6.82 -14.04 5.09
N GLY A 131 6.50 -15.03 5.93
CA GLY A 131 5.38 -14.95 6.86
C GLY A 131 3.98 -15.11 6.22
N PRO A 132 2.91 -14.84 6.98
CA PRO A 132 1.53 -14.99 6.50
C PRO A 132 1.15 -13.93 5.45
N VAL A 133 0.12 -14.22 4.64
CA VAL A 133 -0.41 -13.27 3.64
C VAL A 133 -0.97 -12.01 4.30
N PHE A 134 -1.71 -12.19 5.40
CA PHE A 134 -2.27 -11.11 6.20
C PHE A 134 -1.62 -11.10 7.58
N GLN A 135 -1.33 -9.89 8.08
CA GLN A 135 -0.78 -9.66 9.42
C GLN A 135 -1.42 -8.40 10.02
N SER A 136 -1.30 -8.17 11.32
CA SER A 136 -1.83 -6.96 11.93
C SER A 136 -0.93 -5.73 11.66
N GLU A 137 -1.48 -4.52 11.82
CA GLU A 137 -0.67 -3.29 11.76
C GLU A 137 0.36 -3.24 12.90
N ALA A 138 0.03 -3.82 14.06
CA ALA A 138 0.94 -3.95 15.20
C ALA A 138 2.18 -4.81 14.88
N GLU A 139 2.05 -5.76 13.96
CA GLU A 139 3.14 -6.62 13.47
C GLU A 139 3.86 -6.01 12.24
N GLY A 140 3.67 -4.71 12.00
CA GLY A 140 4.28 -3.98 10.89
C GLY A 140 3.52 -4.16 9.57
N GLY A 141 2.26 -4.59 9.62
CA GLY A 141 1.38 -4.65 8.46
C GLY A 141 0.93 -3.26 8.02
N CYS A 142 0.60 -3.13 6.74
CA CYS A 142 0.01 -1.94 6.17
C CYS A 142 -1.36 -2.29 5.62
N MET A 143 -2.40 -1.58 6.07
CA MET A 143 -3.72 -1.67 5.46
C MET A 143 -3.66 -1.16 4.02
N LEU A 144 -4.16 -1.96 3.09
CA LEU A 144 -4.35 -1.54 1.71
C LEU A 144 -5.63 -0.72 1.60
N ALA A 145 -5.55 0.38 0.85
CA ALA A 145 -6.68 1.27 0.62
C ALA A 145 -6.84 1.54 -0.88
N THR A 146 -8.08 1.81 -1.29
CA THR A 146 -8.44 2.27 -2.64
C THR A 146 -9.23 3.57 -2.51
N GLU A 147 -9.33 4.32 -3.61
CA GLU A 147 -10.18 5.51 -3.67
C GLU A 147 -11.61 5.24 -3.20
N ASN A 148 -12.17 6.16 -2.41
CA ASN A 148 -13.58 6.15 -2.10
C ASN A 148 -14.35 6.82 -3.25
N PRO A 149 -15.11 6.05 -4.07
CA PRO A 149 -15.79 6.61 -5.24
C PRO A 149 -16.88 7.64 -4.88
N ASN A 150 -17.32 7.65 -3.62
CA ASN A 150 -18.35 8.55 -3.10
C ASN A 150 -17.77 9.78 -2.39
N TYR A 151 -16.45 9.89 -2.27
CA TYR A 151 -15.83 11.04 -1.61
C TYR A 151 -15.85 12.30 -2.48
N PHE A 152 -15.41 12.14 -3.73
CA PHE A 152 -15.20 13.25 -4.66
C PHE A 152 -16.53 13.78 -5.22
N LEU A 153 -16.83 15.03 -4.90
CA LEU A 153 -17.91 15.82 -5.48
C LEU A 153 -17.57 16.15 -6.94
N LYS A 154 -18.11 15.37 -7.87
CA LYS A 154 -17.80 15.48 -9.32
C LYS A 154 -18.37 16.74 -9.97
N GLU A 155 -19.35 17.37 -9.34
CA GLU A 155 -19.98 18.62 -9.79
C GLU A 155 -19.10 19.85 -9.53
N LEU A 156 -18.14 19.76 -8.61
CA LEU A 156 -17.23 20.86 -8.33
C LEU A 156 -16.22 21.04 -9.49
N PRO A 157 -15.84 22.29 -9.82
CA PRO A 157 -14.76 22.52 -10.76
C PRO A 157 -13.48 21.80 -10.34
N LYS A 158 -12.74 21.26 -11.32
CA LYS A 158 -11.52 20.44 -11.09
C LYS A 158 -10.43 21.12 -10.26
N TYR A 159 -10.44 22.45 -10.18
CA TYR A 159 -9.46 23.22 -9.40
C TYR A 159 -9.84 23.36 -7.92
N VAL A 160 -11.03 22.92 -7.51
CA VAL A 160 -11.48 22.99 -6.11
C VAL A 160 -10.84 21.83 -5.34
N PRO A 161 -10.01 22.11 -4.32
CA PRO A 161 -9.45 21.06 -3.47
C PRO A 161 -10.55 20.35 -2.68
N GLN A 162 -10.51 19.02 -2.62
CA GLN A 162 -11.49 18.21 -1.89
C GLN A 162 -10.91 17.51 -0.65
N PHE A 163 -9.59 17.53 -0.46
CA PHE A 163 -8.91 17.16 0.77
C PHE A 163 -7.52 17.83 0.78
N PHE A 164 -6.88 17.87 1.95
CA PHE A 164 -5.52 18.35 2.10
C PHE A 164 -4.72 17.35 2.92
N VAL A 165 -3.45 17.16 2.57
CA VAL A 165 -2.50 16.40 3.38
C VAL A 165 -1.45 17.38 3.87
N ILE A 166 -1.27 17.44 5.18
CA ILE A 166 -0.17 18.18 5.80
C ILE A 166 0.87 17.16 6.21
N GLU A 167 2.05 17.27 5.62
CA GLU A 167 3.21 16.48 5.99
C GLU A 167 4.12 17.31 6.92
N LEU A 168 4.45 16.74 8.06
CA LEU A 168 5.35 17.28 9.06
C LEU A 168 6.60 16.41 9.07
N MET A 169 7.62 16.83 8.32
CA MET A 169 8.89 16.11 8.26
C MET A 169 9.82 16.52 9.41
N PRO A 170 10.41 15.56 10.13
CA PRO A 170 11.51 15.86 11.04
C PRO A 170 12.78 16.12 10.23
N GLY A 171 13.40 17.29 10.45
CA GLY A 171 14.79 17.51 10.03
C GLY A 171 15.02 18.34 8.77
N ASP A 172 14.19 19.33 8.48
CA ASP A 172 14.63 20.38 7.55
C ASP A 172 15.83 21.14 8.16
N LYS A 173 17.02 20.85 7.65
CA LYS A 173 18.29 21.45 8.12
C LYS A 173 18.29 22.97 8.01
N GLN A 174 17.52 23.55 7.08
CA GLN A 174 17.42 25.01 6.90
C GLN A 174 16.53 25.67 7.97
N HIS A 175 15.74 24.89 8.69
CA HIS A 175 14.70 25.40 9.57
C HIS A 175 14.68 24.74 10.96
N THR A 176 15.81 24.18 11.37
CA THR A 176 16.03 23.59 12.72
C THR A 176 15.73 24.55 13.87
N ASN A 177 15.73 25.86 13.61
CA ASN A 177 15.42 26.91 14.58
C ASN A 177 13.93 27.32 14.59
N MET A 178 13.13 26.87 13.63
CA MET A 178 11.68 27.13 13.61
C MET A 178 10.96 25.98 14.31
N ASN A 179 10.20 26.32 15.35
CA ASN A 179 9.26 25.39 15.95
C ASN A 179 8.02 25.27 15.04
N PHE A 180 8.18 24.65 13.87
CA PHE A 180 7.14 24.49 12.86
C PHE A 180 5.90 23.80 13.42
N LYS A 181 6.10 22.80 14.29
CA LYS A 181 5.01 22.16 15.03
C LYS A 181 4.17 23.21 15.76
N ARG A 182 4.80 24.06 16.57
CA ARG A 182 4.10 25.13 17.29
C ARG A 182 3.45 26.15 16.35
N ILE A 183 4.13 26.57 15.29
CA ILE A 183 3.59 27.54 14.32
C ILE A 183 2.34 26.98 13.63
N ILE A 184 2.36 25.72 13.20
CA ILE A 184 1.22 25.04 12.58
C ILE A 184 0.11 24.84 13.61
N GLU A 185 0.43 24.36 14.81
CA GLU A 185 -0.55 24.19 15.90
C GLU A 185 -1.27 25.50 16.23
N GLU A 186 -0.54 26.60 16.38
CA GLU A 186 -1.09 27.91 16.79
C GLU A 186 -1.81 28.61 15.63
N ASN A 187 -1.25 28.60 14.42
CA ASN A 187 -1.67 29.52 13.35
C ASN A 187 -2.36 28.85 12.17
N PHE A 188 -2.25 27.53 12.01
CA PHE A 188 -2.79 26.88 10.82
C PHE A 188 -4.32 26.89 10.83
N PRO A 189 -4.97 27.46 9.79
CA PRO A 189 -6.40 27.76 9.80
C PRO A 189 -7.23 26.55 9.36
N VAL A 190 -7.16 25.45 10.12
CA VAL A 190 -7.87 24.19 9.84
C VAL A 190 -9.36 24.43 9.54
N GLU A 191 -10.04 25.26 10.34
CA GLU A 191 -11.46 25.57 10.16
C GLU A 191 -11.78 26.22 8.79
N LYS A 192 -10.88 27.07 8.28
CA LYS A 192 -11.08 27.71 6.97
C LYS A 192 -10.93 26.69 5.84
N ILE A 193 -9.95 25.79 5.97
CA ILE A 193 -9.72 24.73 4.99
C ILE A 193 -10.89 23.75 5.00
N LYS A 194 -11.35 23.35 6.18
CA LYS A 194 -12.54 22.50 6.34
C LYS A 194 -13.77 23.12 5.67
N ALA A 195 -14.04 24.41 5.94
CA ALA A 195 -15.13 25.14 5.30
C ALA A 195 -15.01 25.28 3.77
N MET A 196 -13.84 25.03 3.18
CA MET A 196 -13.69 24.94 1.72
C MET A 196 -13.99 23.55 1.18
N ILE A 197 -13.66 22.50 1.94
CA ILE A 197 -13.86 21.09 1.58
C ILE A 197 -15.32 20.67 1.70
N ASP A 198 -16.04 21.20 2.70
CA ASP A 198 -17.44 20.83 2.98
C ASP A 198 -18.49 21.61 2.13
N LYS A 199 -18.04 22.42 1.17
CA LYS A 199 -18.92 23.10 0.19
C LYS A 199 -19.37 22.17 -0.92
#